data_AF-A0AAP0JND8-F1
#
_entry.id   AF-A0AAP0JND8-F1
#
_cell.length_a   1.000
_cell.length_b   1.000
_cell.length_c   1.000
_cell.angle_alpha   90.00
_cell.angle_beta   90.00
_cell.angle_gamma   90.00
#
_symmetry.space_group_name_H-M   'P 1'
#
loop_
_entity.id
_entity.type
_entity.pdbx_description
1 polymer ?
#
loop_
_entity_poly.entity_id
_entity_poly.type
_entity_poly.pdbx_seq_one_letter_code
_entity_poly.pdbx_strand_id
1 'polypeptide(L)'
;MEEVGAMLTVQDIEKEEPVTLKSPKNPTPTETVFLSNIDQTLAFPVGTVFFFDVIPSMKHSTVGIAERVKKAMSDVFLIPYYFMAGRLNYNAEDNRLELVCNNAGVSFVSAMSTLRLKDLGDLRLPNPSFQHLIVRVGRQPEELVEAPIFTIQAIFTTSFHFKNSKTKIVESMFLIGLMFFRSQGSSVEASQSALSQTIACLMAEQQQRCSGTSARYAEATTLKTFKT
;
A
#
# COMPACT_ATOMS: atom_id res chain seq x y z
N MET A 1 30.91 -12.76 0.92
CA MET A 1 29.96 -12.91 2.05
C MET A 1 28.60 -12.50 1.51
N GLU A 2 27.62 -13.39 1.49
CA GLU A 2 26.22 -12.99 1.33
C GLU A 2 25.86 -12.13 2.54
N GLU A 3 25.45 -10.88 2.31
CA GLU A 3 24.81 -10.08 3.36
C GLU A 3 23.44 -10.69 3.64
N VAL A 4 23.35 -11.48 4.69
CA VAL A 4 22.06 -11.96 5.21
C VAL A 4 21.38 -10.76 5.86
N GLY A 5 20.30 -10.28 5.24
CA GLY A 5 19.46 -9.21 5.78
C GLY A 5 18.84 -9.58 7.13
N ALA A 6 18.50 -8.58 7.93
CA ALA A 6 17.85 -8.80 9.22
C ALA A 6 16.49 -9.48 9.05
N MET A 7 16.18 -10.41 9.95
CA MET A 7 14.87 -11.06 10.00
C MET A 7 13.89 -10.12 10.71
N LEU A 8 12.93 -9.56 9.97
CA LEU A 8 11.88 -8.70 10.54
C LEU A 8 11.02 -9.48 11.54
N THR A 9 10.72 -8.85 12.65
CA THR A 9 9.78 -9.33 13.66
C THR A 9 8.63 -8.35 13.83
N VAL A 10 7.61 -8.77 14.59
CA VAL A 10 6.46 -7.89 14.91
C VAL A 10 6.89 -6.67 15.73
N GLN A 11 7.97 -6.78 16.51
CA GLN A 11 8.47 -5.71 17.39
C GLN A 11 9.18 -4.59 16.61
N ASP A 12 9.60 -4.87 15.38
CA ASP A 12 10.31 -3.90 14.54
C ASP A 12 9.37 -2.90 13.88
N ILE A 13 8.04 -3.11 13.96
CA ILE A 13 7.03 -2.30 13.28
C ILE A 13 5.95 -1.88 14.28
N GLU A 14 5.90 -0.59 14.58
CA GLU A 14 4.85 0.04 15.37
C GLU A 14 3.76 0.56 14.43
N LYS A 15 2.54 0.02 14.51
CA LYS A 15 1.42 0.41 13.65
C LYS A 15 0.50 1.37 14.39
N GLU A 16 0.09 2.45 13.73
CA GLU A 16 -0.97 3.33 14.20
C GLU A 16 -2.35 2.69 13.97
N GLU A 17 -3.37 3.26 14.61
CA GLU A 17 -4.76 2.86 14.38
C GLU A 17 -5.18 3.07 12.91
N PRO A 18 -5.91 2.11 12.31
CA PRO A 18 -6.39 2.25 10.94
C PRO A 18 -7.33 3.44 10.76
N VAL A 19 -7.19 4.13 9.63
CA VAL A 19 -8.06 5.22 9.20
C VAL A 19 -8.75 4.86 7.90
N THR A 20 -10.05 5.11 7.81
CA THR A 20 -10.82 4.88 6.58
C THR A 20 -10.67 6.06 5.62
N LEU A 21 -10.18 5.80 4.40
CA LEU A 21 -10.10 6.79 3.32
C LEU A 21 -11.22 6.59 2.30
N LYS A 22 -11.83 7.70 1.87
CA LYS A 22 -12.90 7.71 0.88
C LYS A 22 -12.60 8.78 -0.16
N SER A 23 -13.04 8.56 -1.40
CA SER A 23 -13.01 9.62 -2.40
C SER A 23 -14.32 10.42 -2.32
N PRO A 24 -14.27 11.74 -2.16
CA PRO A 24 -15.47 12.58 -2.18
C PRO A 24 -16.10 12.71 -3.57
N LYS A 25 -15.39 12.26 -4.62
CA LYS A 25 -15.85 12.31 -6.02
C LYS A 25 -16.48 11.01 -6.49
N ASN A 26 -16.51 9.97 -5.66
CA ASN A 26 -17.07 8.69 -6.05
C ASN A 26 -18.59 8.73 -6.08
N PRO A 27 -19.22 8.02 -7.03
CA PRO A 27 -20.64 8.13 -7.28
C PRO A 27 -21.49 7.67 -6.09
N THR A 28 -22.55 8.43 -5.87
CA THR A 28 -23.79 7.98 -5.25
C THR A 28 -24.86 8.07 -6.34
N PRO A 29 -25.61 7.00 -6.64
CA PRO A 29 -25.89 5.85 -5.77
C PRO A 29 -24.89 4.70 -5.86
N THR A 30 -24.90 3.86 -4.81
CA THR A 30 -24.20 2.57 -4.72
C THR A 30 -24.56 1.68 -5.91
N GLU A 31 -23.54 1.11 -6.56
CA GLU A 31 -23.72 0.05 -7.55
C GLU A 31 -23.22 -1.29 -7.00
N THR A 32 -23.79 -2.38 -7.49
CA THR A 32 -23.31 -3.73 -7.23
C THR A 32 -22.73 -4.30 -8.51
N VAL A 33 -21.48 -4.74 -8.44
CA VAL A 33 -20.75 -5.36 -9.53
C VAL A 33 -20.71 -6.87 -9.30
N PHE A 34 -21.19 -7.64 -10.28
CA PHE A 34 -21.08 -9.08 -10.24
C PHE A 34 -19.64 -9.54 -10.50
N LEU A 35 -19.17 -10.45 -9.66
CA LEU A 35 -17.87 -11.07 -9.83
C LEU A 35 -17.90 -12.17 -10.90
N SER A 36 -16.80 -12.30 -11.64
CA SER A 36 -16.63 -13.37 -12.62
C SER A 36 -16.58 -14.74 -11.93
N ASN A 37 -16.71 -15.83 -12.69
CA ASN A 37 -16.56 -17.17 -12.11
C ASN A 37 -15.16 -17.42 -11.52
N ILE A 38 -14.15 -16.76 -12.09
CA ILE A 38 -12.76 -16.83 -11.58
C ILE A 38 -12.67 -16.11 -10.23
N ASP A 39 -13.23 -14.89 -10.15
CA ASP A 39 -13.22 -14.07 -8.93
C ASP A 39 -13.97 -14.73 -7.75
N GLN A 40 -15.03 -15.48 -8.04
CA GLN A 40 -15.74 -16.26 -7.01
C GLN A 40 -14.93 -17.44 -6.47
N THR A 41 -14.09 -18.04 -7.31
CA THR A 41 -13.30 -19.23 -6.93
C THR A 41 -11.98 -18.85 -6.26
N LEU A 42 -11.40 -17.72 -6.66
CA LEU A 42 -10.07 -17.29 -6.22
C LEU A 42 -10.15 -16.08 -5.26
N ALA A 43 -11.08 -16.18 -4.33
CA ALA A 43 -11.41 -15.21 -3.31
C ALA A 43 -10.50 -15.33 -2.08
N PHE A 44 -9.24 -14.93 -2.19
CA PHE A 44 -8.29 -14.95 -1.06
C PHE A 44 -7.47 -13.65 -0.98
N PRO A 45 -7.04 -13.23 0.22
CA PRO A 45 -6.24 -12.05 0.37
C PRO A 45 -4.84 -12.24 -0.23
N VAL A 46 -4.44 -11.31 -1.08
CA VAL A 46 -3.07 -11.15 -1.54
C VAL A 46 -2.41 -10.06 -0.70
N GLY A 47 -1.09 -10.11 -0.55
CA GLY A 47 -0.30 -9.01 -0.04
C GLY A 47 0.74 -8.62 -1.07
N THR A 48 1.05 -7.34 -1.18
CA THR A 48 2.16 -6.85 -1.98
C THR A 48 2.99 -5.88 -1.16
N VAL A 49 4.30 -5.89 -1.37
CA VAL A 49 5.21 -4.94 -0.75
C VAL A 49 5.90 -4.17 -1.85
N PHE A 50 5.98 -2.86 -1.69
CA PHE A 50 6.82 -2.01 -2.51
C PHE A 50 7.92 -1.44 -1.60
N PHE A 51 9.06 -1.12 -2.19
CA PHE A 51 10.17 -0.52 -1.48
C PHE A 51 10.61 0.68 -2.29
N PHE A 52 10.75 1.82 -1.61
CA PHE A 52 11.21 3.06 -2.22
C PHE A 52 12.35 3.58 -1.34
N ASP A 53 13.43 3.97 -1.97
CA ASP A 53 14.56 4.60 -1.28
C ASP A 53 14.47 6.12 -1.40
N VAL A 54 14.90 6.81 -0.34
CA VAL A 54 14.91 8.28 -0.28
C VAL A 54 16.35 8.76 -0.43
N ILE A 55 16.60 9.52 -1.49
CA ILE A 55 17.93 10.07 -1.76
C ILE A 55 18.36 10.98 -0.58
N PRO A 56 19.58 10.84 -0.03
CA PRO A 56 20.03 11.58 1.16
C PRO A 56 19.92 13.11 1.09
N SER A 57 19.99 13.69 -0.11
CA SER A 57 19.80 15.14 -0.33
C SER A 57 18.36 15.60 -0.19
N MET A 58 17.39 14.68 -0.13
CA MET A 58 15.95 14.95 -0.12
C MET A 58 15.29 14.63 1.23
N LYS A 59 16.06 14.61 2.32
CA LYS A 59 15.57 14.24 3.67
C LYS A 59 14.43 15.11 4.20
N HIS A 60 14.30 16.36 3.74
CA HIS A 60 13.16 17.23 4.10
C HIS A 60 11.88 16.90 3.32
N SER A 61 11.97 16.11 2.25
CA SER A 61 10.84 15.77 1.36
C SER A 61 9.91 14.68 1.91
N THR A 62 10.32 13.99 2.98
CA THR A 62 9.56 12.89 3.60
C THR A 62 8.60 13.36 4.67
N VAL A 63 8.68 14.62 5.10
CA VAL A 63 7.76 15.22 6.09
C VAL A 63 6.33 15.19 5.56
N GLY A 64 5.39 14.64 6.33
CA GLY A 64 3.96 14.61 5.96
C GLY A 64 3.61 13.65 4.83
N ILE A 65 4.47 12.67 4.54
CA ILE A 65 4.25 11.75 3.43
C ILE A 65 3.03 10.83 3.65
N ALA A 66 2.75 10.42 4.89
CA ALA A 66 1.54 9.65 5.20
C ALA A 66 0.28 10.40 4.73
N GLU A 67 0.20 11.70 5.03
CA GLU A 67 -0.91 12.55 4.62
C GLU A 67 -1.00 12.70 3.10
N ARG A 68 0.15 12.82 2.42
CA ARG A 68 0.18 12.86 0.96
C ARG A 68 -0.27 11.54 0.33
N VAL A 69 0.12 10.39 0.87
CA VAL A 69 -0.36 9.09 0.41
C VAL A 69 -1.86 9.01 0.62
N LYS A 70 -2.38 9.39 1.79
CA LYS A 70 -3.84 9.46 2.05
C LYS A 70 -4.54 10.32 1.00
N LYS A 71 -4.01 11.49 0.70
CA LYS A 71 -4.57 12.40 -0.30
C LYS A 71 -4.52 11.82 -1.72
N ALA A 72 -3.37 11.26 -2.13
CA ALA A 72 -3.25 10.62 -3.44
C ALA A 72 -4.24 9.46 -3.60
N MET A 73 -4.49 8.72 -2.52
CA MET A 73 -5.50 7.68 -2.49
C MET A 73 -6.92 8.24 -2.67
N SER A 74 -7.33 9.17 -1.81
CA SER A 74 -8.68 9.75 -1.84
C SER A 74 -8.97 10.58 -3.09
N ASP A 75 -8.00 11.37 -3.55
CA ASP A 75 -8.23 12.42 -4.56
C ASP A 75 -7.80 12.03 -5.98
N VAL A 76 -7.03 10.94 -6.13
CA VAL A 76 -6.50 10.52 -7.44
C VAL A 76 -6.84 9.06 -7.72
N PHE A 77 -6.44 8.14 -6.85
CA PHE A 77 -6.53 6.70 -7.12
C PHE A 77 -7.97 6.17 -7.02
N LEU A 78 -8.70 6.55 -5.97
CA LEU A 78 -10.06 6.05 -5.76
C LEU A 78 -11.10 6.61 -6.73
N ILE A 79 -10.76 7.59 -7.57
CA ILE A 79 -11.67 8.12 -8.60
C ILE A 79 -11.88 7.09 -9.72
N PRO A 80 -10.85 6.68 -10.47
CA PRO A 80 -11.00 5.63 -11.49
C PRO A 80 -11.17 4.23 -10.89
N TYR A 81 -10.69 4.00 -9.66
CA TYR A 81 -10.77 2.70 -8.97
C TYR A 81 -11.73 2.73 -7.78
N TYR A 82 -12.90 3.36 -7.94
CA TYR A 82 -13.88 3.55 -6.87
C TYR A 82 -14.37 2.25 -6.23
N PHE A 83 -14.41 1.16 -7.00
CA PHE A 83 -14.81 -0.16 -6.54
C PHE A 83 -13.94 -0.65 -5.38
N MET A 84 -12.68 -0.20 -5.26
CA MET A 84 -11.78 -0.55 -4.16
C MET A 84 -12.24 -0.02 -2.80
N ALA A 85 -13.06 1.03 -2.80
CA ALA A 85 -13.68 1.54 -1.58
C ALA A 85 -14.99 0.80 -1.23
N GLY A 86 -15.33 -0.28 -1.96
CA GLY A 86 -16.53 -1.08 -1.75
C GLY A 86 -16.40 -2.13 -0.64
N ARG A 87 -17.39 -3.03 -0.59
CA ARG A 87 -17.48 -4.18 0.32
C ARG A 87 -17.92 -5.41 -0.44
N LEU A 88 -17.50 -6.58 0.04
CA LEU A 88 -18.04 -7.82 -0.47
C LEU A 88 -19.33 -8.16 0.25
N ASN A 89 -20.26 -8.71 -0.52
CA ASN A 89 -21.50 -9.24 -0.05
C ASN A 89 -21.64 -10.68 -0.56
N TYR A 90 -22.12 -11.58 0.30
CA TYR A 90 -22.49 -12.92 -0.13
C TYR A 90 -24.00 -12.97 -0.37
N ASN A 91 -24.40 -13.10 -1.63
CA ASN A 91 -25.80 -13.26 -2.00
C ASN A 91 -26.18 -14.74 -1.84
N ALA A 92 -26.99 -15.03 -0.83
CA ALA A 92 -27.44 -16.38 -0.50
C ALA A 92 -28.49 -16.94 -1.48
N GLU A 93 -29.23 -16.08 -2.19
CA GLU A 93 -30.25 -16.52 -3.17
C GLU A 93 -29.57 -17.08 -4.42
N ASP A 94 -28.57 -16.36 -4.93
CA ASP A 94 -27.81 -16.76 -6.11
C ASP A 94 -26.60 -17.65 -5.79
N ASN A 95 -26.24 -17.77 -4.51
CA ASN A 95 -25.04 -18.46 -4.02
C ASN A 95 -23.76 -17.89 -4.66
N ARG A 96 -23.64 -16.56 -4.69
CA ARG A 96 -22.54 -15.82 -5.35
C ARG A 96 -22.01 -14.70 -4.48
N LEU A 97 -20.72 -14.40 -4.67
CA LEU A 97 -20.06 -13.23 -4.10
C LEU A 97 -20.22 -12.02 -5.02
N GLU A 98 -20.56 -10.88 -4.44
CA GLU A 98 -20.81 -9.61 -5.13
C GLU A 98 -19.96 -8.50 -4.54
N LEU A 99 -19.61 -7.51 -5.37
CA LEU A 99 -18.91 -6.32 -4.95
C LEU A 99 -19.87 -5.14 -4.88
N VAL A 100 -20.14 -4.66 -3.67
CA VAL A 100 -20.96 -3.48 -3.41
C VAL A 100 -20.07 -2.24 -3.38
N CYS A 101 -20.10 -1.46 -4.46
CA CYS A 101 -19.36 -0.20 -4.61
C CYS A 101 -20.07 0.96 -3.88
N ASN A 102 -20.08 0.92 -2.55
CA ASN A 102 -20.77 1.89 -1.68
C ASN A 102 -19.88 3.01 -1.14
N ASN A 103 -18.63 3.12 -1.61
CA ASN A 103 -17.63 4.07 -1.10
C ASN A 103 -17.49 4.02 0.44
N ALA A 104 -17.68 2.84 1.04
CA ALA A 104 -17.45 2.60 2.47
C ALA A 104 -15.99 2.85 2.88
N GLY A 105 -15.08 2.90 1.90
CA GLY A 105 -13.72 3.40 2.04
C GLY A 105 -12.69 2.27 2.16
N VAL A 106 -11.43 2.66 1.95
CA VAL A 106 -10.26 1.79 2.09
C VAL A 106 -9.63 1.95 3.47
N SER A 107 -9.04 0.89 4.00
CA SER A 107 -8.31 0.96 5.27
C SER A 107 -6.88 1.45 5.03
N PHE A 108 -6.47 2.51 5.70
CA PHE A 108 -5.10 3.03 5.65
C PHE A 108 -4.45 2.96 7.03
N VAL A 109 -3.25 2.41 7.09
CA VAL A 109 -2.45 2.30 8.31
C VAL A 109 -1.12 3.03 8.10
N SER A 110 -0.78 3.90 9.05
CA SER A 110 0.56 4.46 9.17
C SER A 110 1.35 3.57 10.13
N ALA A 111 2.63 3.32 9.85
CA ALA A 111 3.48 2.55 10.73
C ALA A 111 4.89 3.12 10.76
N MET A 112 5.62 2.86 11.84
CA MET A 112 7.01 3.21 12.01
C MET A 112 7.86 1.95 12.17
N SER A 113 9.00 1.89 11.48
CA SER A 113 9.97 0.82 11.59
C SER A 113 11.27 1.31 12.22
N THR A 114 11.87 0.48 13.08
CA THR A 114 13.21 0.70 13.63
C THR A 114 14.31 0.29 12.64
N LEU A 115 14.00 -0.61 11.71
CA LEU A 115 14.90 -1.07 10.66
C LEU A 115 14.84 -0.15 9.43
N ARG A 116 16.00 0.12 8.82
CA ARG A 116 16.11 0.84 7.55
C ARG A 116 16.02 -0.14 6.38
N LEU A 117 15.82 0.41 5.18
CA LEU A 117 15.70 -0.38 3.96
C LEU A 117 16.91 -1.29 3.70
N LYS A 118 18.12 -0.77 3.91
CA LYS A 118 19.37 -1.54 3.76
C LYS A 118 19.54 -2.65 4.80
N ASP A 119 18.91 -2.51 5.97
CA ASP A 119 19.00 -3.51 7.03
C ASP A 119 18.19 -4.77 6.67
N LEU A 120 17.30 -4.69 5.66
CA LEU A 120 16.51 -5.81 5.14
C LEU A 120 17.26 -6.69 4.13
N GLY A 121 18.51 -6.34 3.78
CA GLY A 121 19.33 -7.08 2.81
C GLY A 121 18.85 -6.91 1.36
N ASP A 122 19.09 -7.93 0.52
CA ASP A 122 18.67 -7.90 -0.88
C ASP A 122 17.15 -8.09 -1.02
N LEU A 123 16.46 -6.97 -1.19
CA LEU A 123 15.01 -6.87 -1.40
C LEU A 123 14.53 -7.55 -2.69
N ARG A 124 15.43 -8.05 -3.54
CA ARG A 124 15.05 -8.81 -4.74
C ARG A 124 14.81 -10.29 -4.41
N LEU A 125 15.26 -10.75 -3.24
CA LEU A 125 15.12 -12.14 -2.80
C LEU A 125 13.85 -12.31 -1.96
N PRO A 126 13.13 -13.44 -2.08
CA PRO A 126 12.02 -13.76 -1.19
C PRO A 126 12.47 -13.75 0.27
N ASN A 127 11.82 -12.93 1.09
CA ASN A 127 12.02 -12.90 2.53
C ASN A 127 10.68 -13.17 3.25
N PRO A 128 10.51 -14.34 3.88
CA PRO A 128 9.30 -14.68 4.62
C PRO A 128 8.96 -13.66 5.72
N SER A 129 9.95 -12.95 6.27
CA SER A 129 9.72 -11.96 7.32
C SER A 129 8.95 -10.73 6.81
N PHE A 130 8.86 -10.51 5.49
CA PHE A 130 8.06 -9.42 4.91
C PHE A 130 6.56 -9.55 5.18
N GLN A 131 6.09 -10.73 5.58
CA GLN A 131 4.71 -10.90 6.04
C GLN A 131 4.35 -9.98 7.23
N HIS A 132 5.32 -9.61 8.07
CA HIS A 132 5.10 -8.71 9.22
C HIS A 132 4.82 -7.28 8.78
N LEU A 133 5.30 -6.90 7.60
CA LEU A 133 5.04 -5.59 7.01
C LEU A 133 3.57 -5.48 6.56
N ILE A 134 2.87 -6.58 6.27
CA ILE A 134 1.50 -6.56 5.71
C ILE A 134 0.44 -6.48 6.83
N VAL A 135 -0.62 -5.70 6.61
CA VAL A 135 -1.86 -5.80 7.41
C VAL A 135 -2.70 -6.91 6.82
N ARG A 136 -3.02 -7.93 7.62
CA ARG A 136 -3.97 -8.97 7.22
C ARG A 136 -5.37 -8.55 7.65
N VAL A 137 -6.31 -8.61 6.73
CA VAL A 137 -7.75 -8.39 6.98
C VAL A 137 -8.45 -9.67 6.56
N GLY A 138 -9.21 -10.30 7.46
CA GLY A 138 -9.89 -11.57 7.22
C GLY A 138 -8.94 -12.74 6.88
N ARG A 139 -9.23 -13.93 7.39
CA ARG A 139 -8.54 -15.17 7.00
C ARG A 139 -9.43 -16.12 6.21
N GLN A 140 -10.74 -15.96 6.36
CA GLN A 140 -11.73 -16.83 5.74
C GLN A 140 -12.76 -15.99 4.95
N PRO A 141 -13.38 -16.54 3.90
CA PRO A 141 -14.39 -15.83 3.11
C PRO A 141 -15.54 -15.26 3.93
N GLU A 142 -15.95 -15.92 5.02
CA GLU A 142 -17.01 -15.45 5.92
C GLU A 142 -16.58 -14.19 6.70
N GLU A 143 -15.28 -14.02 6.95
CA GLU A 143 -14.69 -12.82 7.58
C GLU A 143 -14.47 -11.68 6.57
N LEU A 144 -14.66 -11.93 5.27
CA LEU A 144 -14.50 -10.92 4.21
C LEU A 144 -15.81 -10.17 3.91
N VAL A 145 -16.94 -10.68 4.41
CA VAL A 145 -18.24 -9.99 4.31
C VAL A 145 -18.15 -8.70 5.13
N GLU A 146 -18.47 -7.57 4.50
CA GLU A 146 -18.29 -6.21 5.07
C GLU A 146 -16.85 -5.76 5.38
N ALA A 147 -15.83 -6.60 5.13
CA ALA A 147 -14.44 -6.20 5.26
C ALA A 147 -14.04 -5.24 4.12
N PRO A 148 -13.13 -4.28 4.37
CA PRO A 148 -12.52 -3.50 3.31
C PRO A 148 -11.81 -4.45 2.34
N ILE A 149 -12.18 -4.40 1.06
CA ILE A 149 -11.54 -5.23 0.03
C ILE A 149 -10.12 -4.77 -0.28
N PHE A 150 -9.71 -3.63 0.28
CA PHE A 150 -8.46 -2.98 -0.01
C PHE A 150 -7.91 -2.26 1.22
N THR A 151 -6.63 -2.52 1.52
CA THR A 151 -5.89 -1.92 2.63
C THR A 151 -4.56 -1.36 2.12
N ILE A 152 -4.05 -0.31 2.74
CA ILE A 152 -2.71 0.23 2.49
C ILE A 152 -2.03 0.45 3.82
N GLN A 153 -0.73 0.14 3.90
CA GLN A 153 0.08 0.43 5.08
C GLN A 153 1.37 1.12 4.70
N ALA A 154 1.49 2.43 4.95
CA ALA A 154 2.75 3.14 4.73
C ALA A 154 3.67 3.01 5.96
N ILE A 155 4.93 2.58 5.78
CA ILE A 155 5.86 2.25 6.87
C ILE A 155 7.08 3.16 6.83
N PHE A 156 7.26 4.04 7.79
CA PHE A 156 8.35 5.00 7.77
C PHE A 156 9.47 4.56 8.71
N THR A 157 10.72 4.70 8.30
CA THR A 157 11.86 4.43 9.17
C THR A 157 12.35 5.77 9.72
N THR A 158 12.65 5.84 11.01
CA THR A 158 13.24 7.04 11.60
C THR A 158 14.70 6.77 11.93
N SER A 159 15.61 7.58 11.37
CA SER A 159 16.99 7.60 11.88
C SER A 159 17.11 8.74 12.89
N PHE A 160 17.39 8.39 14.13
CA PHE A 160 17.74 9.38 15.15
C PHE A 160 19.23 9.72 14.99
N HIS A 161 19.55 10.90 14.47
CA HIS A 161 20.92 11.39 14.51
C HIS A 161 21.10 12.26 15.77
N PHE A 162 21.76 11.73 16.80
CA PHE A 162 22.04 12.42 18.05
C PHE A 162 23.19 13.43 17.88
N LYS A 163 22.96 14.54 17.17
CA LYS A 163 23.79 15.75 17.26
C LYS A 163 22.91 17.00 17.22
N ASN A 164 22.51 17.44 18.42
CA ASN A 164 22.10 18.81 18.77
C ASN A 164 20.98 19.53 17.98
N SER A 165 20.08 18.83 17.30
CA SER A 165 18.88 19.45 16.73
C SER A 165 17.70 18.48 16.79
N LYS A 166 16.54 18.97 17.23
CA LYS A 166 15.25 18.23 17.32
C LYS A 166 14.66 17.90 15.95
N THR A 167 15.46 17.40 15.00
CA THR A 167 15.02 17.11 13.64
C THR A 167 14.95 15.60 13.48
N LYS A 168 13.73 15.05 13.54
CA LYS A 168 13.45 13.66 13.17
C LYS A 168 13.72 13.52 11.67
N ILE A 169 14.68 12.68 11.29
CA ILE A 169 14.97 12.36 9.88
C ILE A 169 14.22 11.07 9.55
N VAL A 170 13.28 11.16 8.61
CA VAL A 170 12.47 10.03 8.14
C VAL A 170 13.10 9.48 6.86
N GLU A 171 13.64 8.27 6.92
CA GLU A 171 13.98 7.45 5.74
C GLU A 171 12.74 6.61 5.44
N SER A 172 12.05 6.86 4.33
CA SER A 172 10.73 6.27 4.12
C SER A 172 10.83 4.90 3.44
N MET A 173 10.14 3.91 3.98
CA MET A 173 9.76 2.68 3.28
C MET A 173 8.27 2.84 2.91
N PHE A 174 7.74 2.19 1.88
CA PHE A 174 6.29 2.25 1.62
C PHE A 174 5.79 0.88 1.25
N LEU A 175 5.19 0.19 2.20
CA LEU A 175 4.44 -0.99 1.87
C LEU A 175 3.06 -0.58 1.31
N ILE A 176 2.51 -1.40 0.42
CA ILE A 176 1.13 -1.26 -0.04
C ILE A 176 0.53 -2.66 -0.08
N GLY A 177 -0.03 -3.08 1.05
CA GLY A 177 -0.64 -4.40 1.19
C GLY A 177 -1.97 -4.51 0.45
N LEU A 178 -1.94 -4.77 -0.86
CA LEU A 178 -3.14 -4.95 -1.66
C LEU A 178 -3.82 -6.30 -1.42
N MET A 179 -4.99 -6.29 -0.78
CA MET A 179 -5.91 -7.42 -0.85
C MET A 179 -6.58 -7.43 -2.22
N PHE A 180 -6.47 -8.52 -2.98
CA PHE A 180 -7.24 -8.73 -4.21
C PHE A 180 -7.60 -10.20 -4.40
N PHE A 181 -8.85 -10.40 -4.84
CA PHE A 181 -9.39 -11.62 -5.43
C PHE A 181 -8.60 -11.89 -6.71
N ARG A 182 -8.02 -13.08 -6.85
CA ARG A 182 -7.20 -13.38 -8.03
C ARG A 182 -8.12 -13.64 -9.22
N SER A 183 -8.45 -12.61 -9.98
CA SER A 183 -8.72 -12.80 -11.41
C SER A 183 -7.39 -12.88 -12.15
N GLN A 184 -7.25 -13.83 -13.05
CA GLN A 184 -6.23 -13.80 -14.12
C GLN A 184 -6.52 -12.69 -15.16
N GLY A 185 -7.33 -11.68 -14.81
CA GLY A 185 -7.77 -10.60 -15.65
C GLY A 185 -6.92 -9.35 -15.51
N SER A 186 -6.66 -8.71 -16.64
CA SER A 186 -5.86 -7.48 -16.82
C SER A 186 -6.17 -6.33 -15.86
N SER A 187 -7.37 -6.28 -15.27
CA SER A 187 -7.82 -5.18 -14.40
C SER A 187 -7.08 -5.11 -13.05
N VAL A 188 -6.76 -6.26 -12.43
CA VAL A 188 -6.10 -6.30 -11.12
C VAL A 188 -4.65 -5.85 -11.24
N GLU A 189 -3.92 -6.41 -12.20
CA GLU A 189 -2.54 -6.00 -12.50
C GLU A 189 -2.47 -4.54 -12.92
N ALA A 190 -3.44 -4.06 -13.72
CA ALA A 190 -3.54 -2.65 -14.08
C ALA A 190 -3.72 -1.76 -12.85
N SER A 191 -4.55 -2.17 -11.89
CA SER A 191 -4.79 -1.39 -10.67
C SER A 191 -3.60 -1.38 -9.70
N GLN A 192 -2.90 -2.50 -9.56
CA GLN A 192 -1.63 -2.60 -8.82
C GLN A 192 -0.55 -1.73 -9.44
N SER A 193 -0.42 -1.81 -10.77
CA SER A 193 0.51 -0.98 -11.55
C SER A 193 0.17 0.50 -11.41
N ALA A 194 -1.11 0.88 -11.56
CA ALA A 194 -1.56 2.26 -11.44
C ALA A 194 -1.32 2.82 -10.04
N LEU A 195 -1.51 2.01 -9.00
CA LEU A 195 -1.21 2.42 -7.63
C LEU A 195 0.29 2.60 -7.41
N SER A 196 1.09 1.63 -7.82
CA SER A 196 2.56 1.71 -7.76
C SER A 196 3.05 2.96 -8.50
N GLN A 197 2.50 3.25 -9.68
CA GLN A 197 2.84 4.43 -10.46
C GLN A 197 2.37 5.73 -9.80
N THR A 198 1.17 5.76 -9.24
CA THR A 198 0.63 6.93 -8.51
C THR A 198 1.53 7.29 -7.34
N ILE A 199 1.96 6.28 -6.56
CA ILE A 199 2.85 6.48 -5.43
C ILE A 199 4.26 6.80 -5.89
N ALA A 200 4.79 6.13 -6.91
CA ALA A 200 6.08 6.47 -7.50
C ALA A 200 6.12 7.92 -8.01
N CYS A 201 5.05 8.37 -8.67
CA CYS A 201 4.90 9.74 -9.15
C CYS A 201 4.87 10.74 -7.99
N LEU A 202 4.08 10.45 -6.94
CA LEU A 202 4.07 11.26 -5.71
C LEU A 202 5.48 11.41 -5.14
N MET A 203 6.25 10.32 -5.10
CA MET A 203 7.63 10.31 -4.63
C MET A 203 8.58 11.05 -5.57
N ALA A 204 8.42 10.94 -6.88
CA ALA A 204 9.23 11.64 -7.88
C ALA A 204 8.97 13.17 -7.88
N GLU A 205 7.72 13.61 -7.76
CA GLU A 205 7.37 15.02 -7.59
C GLU A 205 8.05 15.62 -6.35
N GLN A 206 8.17 14.83 -5.27
CA GLN A 206 8.91 15.27 -4.09
C GLN A 206 10.41 15.44 -4.38
N GLN A 207 11.01 14.50 -5.12
CA GLN A 207 12.42 14.59 -5.52
C GLN A 207 12.68 15.86 -6.35
N GLN A 208 11.79 16.21 -7.28
CA GLN A 208 11.91 17.41 -8.12
C GLN A 208 11.73 18.71 -7.33
N ARG A 209 10.77 18.76 -6.40
CA ARG A 209 10.50 19.97 -5.61
C ARG A 209 11.64 20.33 -4.67
N CYS A 210 12.39 19.34 -4.20
CA CYS A 210 13.55 19.54 -3.33
C CYS A 210 14.88 19.75 -4.10
N SER A 211 15.00 19.35 -5.38
CA SER A 211 16.22 19.54 -6.18
C SER A 211 16.34 20.89 -6.87
N GLY A 212 15.24 21.63 -7.08
CA GLY A 212 15.27 22.95 -7.74
C GLY A 212 15.88 22.95 -9.16
N THR A 213 16.08 21.79 -9.78
CA THR A 213 16.72 21.67 -11.10
C THR A 213 15.86 20.83 -12.05
N SER A 214 15.74 21.35 -13.27
CA SER A 214 15.04 20.73 -14.40
C SER A 214 15.66 19.39 -14.80
N ALA A 215 14.79 18.39 -14.96
CA ALA A 215 14.90 17.21 -15.81
C ALA A 215 16.19 16.37 -15.74
N ARG A 216 16.14 15.32 -14.92
CA ARG A 216 16.48 13.89 -15.19
C ARG A 216 16.52 13.18 -13.83
N TYR A 217 16.34 11.86 -13.83
CA TYR A 217 16.18 10.96 -12.67
C TYR A 217 14.73 10.79 -12.19
N ALA A 218 14.05 9.86 -12.82
CA ALA A 218 12.95 9.09 -12.23
C ALA A 218 13.25 7.61 -12.47
N GLU A 219 14.23 7.08 -11.75
CA GLU A 219 14.28 5.64 -11.45
C GLU A 219 13.81 5.46 -10.00
N ALA A 220 12.51 5.70 -9.78
CA ALA A 220 11.85 5.09 -8.63
C ALA A 220 11.86 3.58 -8.90
N THR A 221 12.83 2.87 -8.33
CA THR A 221 12.98 1.44 -8.55
C THR A 221 11.90 0.72 -7.75
N THR A 222 10.79 0.34 -8.39
CA THR A 222 9.90 -0.70 -7.87
C THR A 222 10.73 -1.97 -7.70
N LEU A 223 11.19 -2.23 -6.47
CA LEU A 223 12.24 -3.24 -6.22
C LEU A 223 11.76 -4.69 -6.33
N LYS A 224 10.46 -4.98 -6.15
CA LYS A 224 9.72 -6.18 -6.59
C LYS A 224 8.37 -6.30 -5.89
N THR A 225 7.43 -7.02 -6.54
CA THR A 225 6.19 -7.52 -5.94
C THR A 225 6.46 -8.86 -5.27
N PHE A 226 6.21 -8.95 -3.96
CA PHE A 226 6.18 -10.23 -3.24
C PHE A 226 4.74 -10.70 -3.08
N LYS A 227 4.47 -11.93 -3.52
CA LYS A 227 3.22 -12.64 -3.22
C LYS A 227 3.51 -13.55 -2.02
N THR A 228 2.94 -13.22 -0.87
CA THR A 228 2.86 -14.16 0.28
C THR A 228 1.73 -15.13 0.08
#